data_AF-A0A2A9E0M3-F1
#
_entry.id   AF-A0A2A9E0M3-F1
#
_cell.length_a   1.000
_cell.length_b   1.000
_cell.length_c   1.000
_cell.angle_alpha   90.00
_cell.angle_beta   90.00
_cell.angle_gamma   90.00
#
_symmetry.space_group_name_H-M   'P 1'
#
loop_
_entity.id
_entity.type
_entity.pdbx_description
1 polymer ?
#
loop_
_entity_poly.entity_id
_entity_poly.type
_entity_poly.pdbx_seq_one_letter_code
_entity_poly.pdbx_strand_id
1 'polypeptide(L)'
;MNPGRHAAPVTDGEEAHPENALRIVRGNPTEEEIAAVSAVLASAVAEVRESGLANGEATPSEWSRSQRPMRHPLTPGPGRWRNFTA
;
A
#
# COMPACT_ATOMS: atom_id res chain seq x y z
N MET A 1 14.84 12.40 -6.25
CA MET A 1 13.43 12.15 -6.62
C MET A 1 12.58 12.28 -5.35
N ASN A 2 11.61 13.19 -5.32
CA ASN A 2 10.73 13.38 -4.17
C ASN A 2 9.48 12.48 -4.34
N PRO A 3 9.14 11.57 -3.42
CA PRO A 3 7.97 10.71 -3.59
C PRO A 3 6.70 11.55 -3.75
N GLY A 4 5.90 11.24 -4.77
CA GLY A 4 4.66 11.95 -5.06
C GLY A 4 3.65 11.82 -3.93
N ARG A 5 2.80 12.82 -3.74
CA ARG A 5 1.78 12.98 -2.68
C ARG A 5 0.77 11.83 -2.53
N HIS A 6 0.81 10.82 -3.40
CA HIS A 6 0.00 9.60 -3.38
C HIS A 6 0.80 8.36 -3.00
N ALA A 7 2.11 8.49 -2.79
CA ALA A 7 2.84 7.51 -2.01
C ALA A 7 2.10 7.40 -0.68
N ALA A 8 1.72 6.18 -0.30
CA ALA A 8 1.37 5.92 1.09
C ALA A 8 2.45 6.58 1.95
N PRO A 9 2.09 7.26 3.07
CA PRO A 9 3.10 7.86 3.92
C PRO A 9 4.17 6.80 4.15
N VAL A 10 5.40 7.09 3.73
CA VAL A 10 6.55 6.33 4.19
C VAL A 10 6.52 6.55 5.69
N THR A 11 5.99 5.57 6.40
CA THR A 11 6.19 5.46 7.83
C THR A 11 7.67 5.16 7.96
N ASP A 12 8.49 6.21 8.05
CA ASP A 12 9.87 6.12 8.48
C ASP A 12 9.83 5.49 9.87
N GLY A 13 10.03 4.17 9.93
CA GLY A 13 10.20 3.40 11.15
C GLY A 13 9.50 3.94 12.40
N GLU A 14 8.17 3.88 12.45
CA GLU A 14 7.61 3.31 13.68
C GLU A 14 8.21 1.91 13.64
N GLU A 15 9.27 1.68 14.41
CA GLU A 15 9.96 0.40 14.47
C GLU A 15 8.87 -0.66 14.43
N ALA A 16 8.84 -1.45 13.35
CA ALA A 16 7.86 -2.51 13.16
C ALA A 16 8.18 -3.55 14.23
N HIS A 17 7.77 -3.22 15.44
CA HIS A 17 7.79 -4.03 16.62
C HIS A 17 6.95 -5.24 16.23
N PRO A 18 7.50 -6.46 16.30
CA PRO A 18 6.79 -7.65 15.86
C PRO A 18 5.42 -7.78 16.53
N GLU A 19 5.23 -7.18 17.70
CA GLU A 19 3.94 -7.09 18.40
C GLU A 19 2.88 -6.21 17.73
N ASN A 20 3.24 -5.31 16.80
CA ASN A 20 2.33 -4.36 16.15
C ASN A 20 2.02 -4.70 14.67
N ALA A 21 2.38 -5.90 14.19
CA ALA A 21 2.23 -6.27 12.78
C ALA A 21 0.77 -6.32 12.27
N LEU A 22 -0.21 -6.43 13.16
CA LEU A 22 -1.63 -6.55 12.81
C LEU A 22 -2.51 -5.75 13.78
N ARG A 23 -3.36 -4.88 13.23
CA ARG A 23 -4.29 -4.05 14.02
C ARG A 23 -5.74 -4.29 13.62
N ILE A 24 -6.56 -4.70 14.58
CA ILE A 24 -8.01 -4.84 14.41
C ILE A 24 -8.66 -3.46 14.62
N VAL A 25 -9.28 -2.91 13.58
CA VAL A 25 -9.87 -1.55 13.61
C VAL A 25 -11.35 -1.58 14.02
N ARG A 26 -12.02 -2.74 13.89
CA ARG A 26 -13.43 -2.93 14.22
C ARG A 26 -13.73 -4.38 14.57
N GLY A 27 -14.72 -4.60 15.44
CA GLY A 27 -15.15 -5.92 15.89
C GLY A 27 -14.44 -6.35 17.17
N ASN A 28 -14.83 -7.51 17.70
CA ASN A 28 -14.18 -8.15 18.84
C ASN A 28 -14.01 -9.65 18.54
N PRO A 29 -13.07 -10.01 17.64
CA PRO A 29 -12.85 -11.40 17.26
C PRO A 29 -12.38 -12.22 18.46
N THR A 30 -12.65 -13.52 18.43
CA THR A 30 -12.14 -14.42 19.46
C THR A 30 -10.65 -14.67 19.28
N GLU A 31 -10.00 -15.19 20.32
CA GLU A 31 -8.57 -15.51 20.27
C GLU A 31 -8.26 -16.55 19.17
N GLU A 32 -9.17 -17.51 18.96
CA GLU A 32 -9.07 -18.53 17.92
C GLU A 32 -9.10 -17.92 16.52
N GLU A 33 -9.97 -16.91 16.29
CA GLU A 33 -10.05 -16.22 15.01
C GLU A 33 -8.79 -15.39 14.75
N ILE A 34 -8.26 -14.73 15.77
CA ILE A 34 -6.99 -13.99 15.68
C ILE A 34 -5.84 -14.93 15.33
N ALA A 35 -5.78 -16.11 15.97
CA ALA A 35 -4.76 -17.11 15.68
C ALA A 35 -4.87 -17.65 14.25
N ALA A 36 -6.09 -17.94 13.79
CA ALA A 36 -6.34 -18.43 12.43
C ALA A 36 -5.87 -17.43 11.36
N VAL A 37 -6.26 -16.15 11.49
CA VAL A 37 -5.85 -15.09 10.55
C VAL A 37 -4.33 -14.89 10.58
N SER A 38 -3.74 -14.90 11.77
CA SER A 38 -2.29 -14.74 11.93
C SER A 38 -1.51 -15.87 11.26
N ALA A 39 -1.97 -17.12 11.39
CA ALA A 39 -1.36 -18.27 10.73
C ALA A 39 -1.42 -18.19 9.20
N VAL A 40 -2.58 -17.78 8.65
CA VAL A 40 -2.76 -17.57 7.21
C VAL A 40 -1.82 -16.49 6.69
N LEU A 41 -1.72 -15.35 7.39
CA LEU A 41 -0.82 -14.27 7.00
C LEU A 41 0.64 -14.69 7.07
N ALA A 42 1.04 -15.44 8.11
CA ALA A 42 2.40 -15.96 8.22
C ALA A 42 2.75 -16.90 7.05
N SER A 43 1.82 -17.78 6.66
CA SER A 43 1.98 -18.64 5.47
C SER A 43 2.16 -17.83 4.19
N ALA A 44 1.28 -16.85 3.95
CA ALA A 44 1.34 -16.00 2.76
C ALA A 44 2.65 -15.20 2.69
N VAL A 45 3.13 -14.67 3.82
CA VAL A 45 4.42 -13.96 3.88
C VAL A 45 5.58 -14.91 3.59
N ALA A 46 5.55 -16.14 4.09
CA ALA A 46 6.57 -17.14 3.80
C ALA A 46 6.60 -17.50 2.30
N GLU A 47 5.44 -17.69 1.68
CA GLU A 47 5.32 -17.95 0.24
C GLU A 47 5.88 -16.79 -0.60
N VAL A 48 5.54 -15.55 -0.25
CA VAL A 48 6.07 -14.36 -0.95
C VAL A 48 7.58 -14.26 -0.81
N ARG A 49 8.13 -14.59 0.37
CA ARG A 49 9.58 -14.61 0.58
C ARG A 49 10.26 -15.68 -0.27
N GLU A 50 9.71 -16.88 -0.33
CA GLU A 50 10.24 -17.99 -1.14
C GLU A 50 10.16 -17.70 -2.64
N SER A 51 9.08 -17.06 -3.09
CA SER A 51 8.89 -16.70 -4.51
C SER A 51 9.92 -15.69 -5.05
N GLY A 52 10.78 -15.12 -4.20
CA GLY A 52 11.77 -14.11 -4.58
C GLY A 52 11.17 -12.74 -4.92
N LEU A 53 9.83 -12.61 -4.93
CA LEU A 53 9.11 -11.34 -5.14
C LEU A 53 9.42 -10.30 -4.06
N ALA A 54 9.88 -10.74 -2.88
CA ALA A 54 10.28 -9.86 -1.79
C ALA A 54 11.55 -9.03 -2.07
N ASN A 55 12.38 -9.45 -3.03
CA ASN A 55 13.67 -8.81 -3.34
C ASN A 55 13.66 -8.04 -4.67
N GLY A 56 12.58 -8.11 -5.44
CA GLY A 56 12.51 -7.50 -6.76
C GLY A 56 12.12 -6.03 -6.68
N GLU A 57 12.87 -5.16 -7.34
CA GLU A 57 12.39 -3.83 -7.69
C GLU A 57 10.97 -3.95 -8.28
N ALA A 58 10.03 -3.14 -7.79
CA ALA A 58 8.66 -3.18 -8.26
C ALA A 58 8.65 -3.06 -9.79
N THR A 59 8.34 -4.16 -10.47
CA THR A 59 8.34 -4.17 -11.93
C THR A 59 7.27 -3.17 -12.38
N PRO A 60 7.58 -2.26 -13.33
CA PRO A 60 6.61 -1.30 -13.83
C PRO A 60 5.35 -2.03 -14.26
N SER A 61 4.21 -1.65 -13.68
CA SER A 61 2.93 -2.24 -14.05
C SER A 61 2.63 -2.00 -15.54
N GLU A 62 1.80 -2.84 -16.14
CA GLU A 62 1.36 -2.63 -17.52
C GLU A 62 0.66 -1.28 -17.72
N TRP A 63 -0.01 -0.78 -16.68
CA TRP A 63 -0.52 0.58 -16.64
C TRP A 63 0.60 1.63 -16.68
N SER A 64 1.64 1.46 -15.85
CA SER A 64 2.82 2.34 -15.87
C SER A 64 3.55 2.33 -17.21
N ARG A 65 3.61 1.17 -17.89
CA ARG A 65 4.22 1.04 -19.23
C ARG A 65 3.41 1.74 -20.32
N SER A 66 2.09 1.66 -20.25
CA SER A 66 1.19 2.23 -21.26
C SER A 66 0.80 3.68 -20.97
N GLN A 67 1.15 4.21 -19.80
CA GLN A 67 0.84 5.59 -19.42
C GLN A 67 1.51 6.58 -20.37
N ARG A 68 0.71 7.47 -20.96
CA ARG A 68 1.22 8.55 -21.80
C ARG A 68 1.79 9.69 -20.93
N PRO A 69 2.87 10.35 -21.38
CA PRO A 69 3.39 11.52 -20.68
C PRO A 69 2.32 12.61 -20.63
N MET A 70 2.17 13.22 -19.46
CA MET A 70 1.31 14.38 -19.30
C MET A 70 1.91 15.57 -20.06
N ARG A 71 1.09 16.26 -20.87
CA ARG A 71 1.55 17.46 -21.60
C ARG A 71 1.88 18.62 -20.66
N HIS A 72 1.23 18.69 -19.50
CA HIS A 72 1.47 19.70 -18.48
C HIS A 72 1.19 19.11 -17.08
N PRO A 73 1.91 19.53 -16.03
CA PRO A 73 1.61 19.11 -14.66
C PRO A 73 0.18 19.49 -14.23
N LEU A 74 -0.50 18.59 -13.51
CA LEU A 74 -1.77 18.94 -12.87
C LEU A 74 -1.51 19.77 -11.62
N THR A 75 -2.21 20.90 -11.47
CA THR A 75 -2.18 21.69 -10.24
C THR A 75 -3.34 21.29 -9.33
N PRO A 76 -3.11 20.51 -8.26
CA PRO A 76 -4.17 20.15 -7.32
C PRO A 76 -4.57 21.37 -6.49
N GLY A 77 -5.88 21.56 -6.25
CA GLY A 77 -6.35 22.59 -5.32
C GLY A 77 -7.88 22.75 -5.32
N PRO A 78 -8.45 23.42 -4.31
CA PRO A 78 -9.87 23.76 -4.27
C PRO A 78 -10.32 24.40 -5.59
N GLY A 79 -11.46 23.97 -6.13
CA GLY A 79 -11.99 24.46 -7.41
C GLY A 79 -11.33 23.90 -8.67
N ARG A 80 -10.14 23.28 -8.60
CA ARG A 80 -9.42 22.75 -9.77
C ARG A 80 -9.86 21.35 -10.19
N TRP A 81 -10.51 20.61 -9.27
CA TRP A 81 -10.97 19.23 -9.50
C TRP A 81 -12.44 19.12 -9.91
N ARG A 82 -13.22 20.21 -9.79
CA ARG A 82 -14.68 20.21 -10.01
C ARG A 82 -15.10 21.38 -10.88
N ASN A 83 -14.56 21.45 -12.09
CA ASN A 83 -14.85 22.53 -13.04
C ASN A 83 -16.05 22.22 -13.95
N PHE A 84 -17.11 21.65 -13.37
CA PHE A 84 -18.39 21.42 -14.04
C PHE A 84 -19.44 22.32 -13.40
N THR A 85 -20.11 23.12 -14.23
CA THR A 85 -21.30 23.90 -13.83
C THR A 85 -22.42 22.92 -13.49
N ALA A 86 -23.15 23.19 -12.41
CA ALA A 86 -24.40 22.51 -12.10
C ALA A 86 -25.49 22.84 -13.12
#